data_AF-A0A7V8XKQ9-F1
#
_entry.id   AF-A0A7V8XKQ9-F1
#
_cell.length_a   1.000
_cell.length_b   1.000
_cell.length_c   1.000
_cell.angle_alpha   90.00
_cell.angle_beta   90.00
_cell.angle_gamma   90.00
#
_symmetry.space_group_name_H-M   'P 1'
#
loop_
_entity.id
_entity.type
_entity.pdbx_description
1 polymer ?
#
loop_
_entity_poly.entity_id
_entity_poly.type
_entity_poly.pdbx_seq_one_letter_code
_entity_poly.pdbx_strand_id
1 'polypeptide(L)' 'AEVELSYDDAERRQIASGDTVAIRSNGTSVALRAQVSMALAAGTIRIADEHAAELHRDVEVVKAP' A
#
# COMPACT_ATOMS: atom_id res chain seq x y z
N ALA A 1 5.96 -10.62 0.78
CA ALA A 1 6.01 -9.26 1.32
C ALA A 1 4.63 -8.64 1.20
N GLU A 2 4.15 -7.95 2.24
CA GLU A 2 2.77 -7.44 2.32
C GLU A 2 2.74 -5.95 2.66
N VAL A 3 1.65 -5.29 2.28
CA VAL A 3 1.28 -3.94 2.70
C VAL A 3 -0.12 -3.97 3.28
N GLU A 4 -0.28 -3.33 4.42
CA GLU A 4 -1.58 -3.12 5.03
C GLU A 4 -2.16 -1.77 4.61
N LEU A 5 -3.39 -1.77 4.13
CA LEU A 5 -4.14 -0.61 3.66
C LEU A 5 -5.33 -0.37 4.56
N SER A 6 -5.67 0.90 4.80
CA SER A 6 -6.95 1.25 5.40
C SER A 6 -8.12 0.73 4.53
N TYR A 7 -9.20 0.32 5.19
CA TYR A 7 -10.42 -0.11 4.50
C TYR A 7 -10.94 0.96 3.52
N ASP A 8 -10.98 2.23 3.96
CA ASP A 8 -11.46 3.35 3.13
C ASP A 8 -10.61 3.57 1.88
N ASP A 9 -9.29 3.43 1.98
CA ASP A 9 -8.40 3.60 0.83
C ASP A 9 -8.47 2.44 -0.15
N ALA A 10 -8.63 1.22 0.39
CA ALA A 10 -8.79 0.01 -0.38
C ALA A 10 -10.10 0.05 -1.19
N GLU A 11 -11.22 0.42 -0.56
CA GLU A 11 -12.52 0.63 -1.22
C GLU A 11 -12.45 1.65 -2.35
N ARG A 12 -11.93 2.86 -2.06
CA ARG A 12 -11.81 3.95 -3.05
C ARG A 12 -10.98 3.56 -4.28
N ARG A 13 -10.01 2.66 -4.11
CA ARG A 13 -9.08 2.20 -5.16
C ARG A 13 -9.43 0.82 -5.71
N GLN A 14 -10.53 0.22 -5.25
CA GLN A 14 -10.99 -1.12 -5.63
C GLN A 14 -9.91 -2.21 -5.44
N ILE A 15 -9.18 -2.11 -4.34
CA ILE A 15 -8.14 -3.06 -3.93
C ILE A 15 -8.75 -3.99 -2.89
N ALA A 16 -8.66 -5.29 -3.15
CA ALA A 16 -9.03 -6.34 -2.21
C ALA A 16 -7.80 -6.90 -1.50
N SER A 17 -8.03 -7.56 -0.36
CA SER A 17 -6.97 -8.35 0.28
C SER A 17 -6.49 -9.44 -0.67
N GLY A 18 -5.18 -9.58 -0.80
CA GLY A 18 -4.53 -10.52 -1.69
C GLY A 18 -4.17 -9.96 -3.07
N ASP A 19 -4.70 -8.79 -3.46
CA ASP A 19 -4.29 -8.10 -4.69
C ASP A 19 -2.82 -7.67 -4.62
N THR A 20 -2.15 -7.65 -5.76
CA THR A 20 -0.84 -7.00 -5.86
C THR A 20 -1.04 -5.50 -6.07
N VAL A 21 -0.30 -4.68 -5.33
CA VAL A 21 -0.31 -3.22 -5.45
C VAL A 21 1.11 -2.71 -5.65
N ALA A 22 1.25 -1.66 -6.45
CA ALA A 22 2.48 -0.91 -6.58
C ALA A 22 2.44 0.30 -5.64
N ILE A 23 3.41 0.40 -4.75
CA ILE A 23 3.64 1.56 -3.89
C ILE A 23 4.80 2.35 -4.48
N ARG A 24 4.56 3.63 -4.78
CA ARG A 24 5.48 4.46 -5.54
C ARG A 24 5.83 5.73 -4.77
N SER A 25 7.09 6.13 -4.87
CA SER A 25 7.56 7.41 -4.36
C SER A 25 8.83 7.84 -5.08
N ASN A 26 8.86 9.06 -5.63
CA ASN A 26 10.05 9.71 -6.23
C ASN A 26 10.95 8.81 -7.08
N GLY A 27 10.37 7.97 -7.94
CA GLY A 27 11.13 7.07 -8.84
C GLY A 27 11.35 5.66 -8.31
N THR A 28 11.07 5.39 -7.03
CA THR A 28 11.03 4.05 -6.45
C THR A 28 9.63 3.45 -6.62
N SER A 29 9.55 2.17 -6.98
CA SER A 29 8.30 1.41 -6.99
C SER A 29 8.52 0.03 -6.38
N VAL A 30 7.72 -0.32 -5.39
CA VAL A 30 7.72 -1.65 -4.75
C VAL A 30 6.37 -2.32 -4.99
N ALA A 31 6.38 -3.57 -5.45
CA ALA A 31 5.17 -4.36 -5.61
C ALA A 31 4.97 -5.25 -4.38
N LEU A 32 3.86 -5.06 -3.66
CA LEU A 32 3.53 -5.80 -2.45
C LEU A 32 2.12 -6.36 -2.54
N ARG A 33 1.85 -7.41 -1.75
CA ARG A 33 0.50 -7.97 -1.63
C ARG A 33 -0.31 -7.17 -0.62
N ALA A 34 -1.51 -6.74 -0.98
CA ALA A 34 -2.39 -5.97 -0.13
C ALA A 34 -3.03 -6.83 0.96
N GLN A 35 -3.13 -6.27 2.15
CA GLN A 35 -3.98 -6.73 3.24
C GLN A 35 -4.85 -5.56 3.69
N VAL A 36 -6.17 -5.75 3.72
CA VAL A 36 -7.10 -4.67 4.09
C VAL A 36 -7.40 -4.73 5.58
N SER A 37 -7.31 -3.58 6.24
CA SER A 37 -7.47 -3.46 7.68
C SER A 37 -8.42 -2.34 8.06
N MET A 38 -9.35 -2.65 8.96
CA MET A 38 -10.26 -1.66 9.55
C MET A 38 -9.61 -0.89 10.72
N ALA A 39 -8.43 -1.32 11.18
CA ALA A 39 -7.70 -0.66 12.27
C ALA A 39 -6.84 0.51 11.78
N LEU A 40 -6.55 0.60 10.48
CA LEU A 40 -5.78 1.69 9.90
C LEU A 40 -6.68 2.88 9.57
N ALA A 41 -6.23 4.07 9.95
CA ALA A 41 -6.87 5.31 9.54
C ALA A 41 -6.68 5.57 8.04
N ALA A 42 -7.67 6.18 7.41
CA ALA A 42 -7.58 6.62 6.01
C ALA A 42 -6.36 7.52 5.77
N GLY A 43 -5.73 7.36 4.61
CA GLY A 43 -4.48 8.02 4.23
C GLY A 43 -3.23 7.37 4.81
N THR A 44 -3.35 6.24 5.53
CA THR A 44 -2.22 5.55 6.14
C THR A 44 -2.06 4.14 5.55
N ILE A 45 -0.81 3.76 5.31
CA ILE A 45 -0.43 2.39 4.98
C ILE A 45 0.63 1.91 5.97
N ARG A 46 0.74 0.59 6.15
CA ARG A 46 1.79 -0.03 6.96
C ARG A 46 2.53 -1.08 6.14
N ILE A 47 3.85 -1.02 6.16
CA ILE A 47 4.74 -2.00 5.52
C ILE A 47 5.87 -2.34 6.49
N ALA A 48 6.53 -3.47 6.27
CA ALA A 48 7.77 -3.77 6.99
C ALA A 48 8.88 -2.78 6.60
N ASP A 49 9.70 -2.37 7.57
CA ASP A 49 10.76 -1.36 7.39
C ASP A 49 11.71 -1.68 6.23
N GLU A 50 12.00 -2.97 6.00
CA GLU A 50 12.83 -3.45 4.89
C GLU A 50 12.27 -3.10 3.50
N HIS A 51 10.96 -2.87 3.38
CA HIS A 51 10.31 -2.42 2.15
C HIS A 51 10.10 -0.91 2.09
N ALA A 52 10.32 -0.20 3.21
CA ALA A 52 10.15 1.24 3.32
C ALA A 52 11.40 2.04 2.96
N ALA A 53 12.59 1.41 2.99
CA ALA A 53 13.88 2.12 2.94
C ALA A 53 14.04 3.10 1.77
N GLU A 54 13.51 2.77 0.60
CA GLU A 54 13.58 3.62 -0.60
C GLU A 54 12.30 4.44 -0.87
N LEU A 55 11.29 4.31 -0.01
CA LEU A 55 10.05 5.05 -0.08
C LEU A 55 10.14 6.29 0.81
N HIS A 56 9.61 7.42 0.32
CA HIS A 56 9.46 8.60 1.15
C HIS A 56 8.17 8.50 1.99
N ARG A 57 7.97 9.49 2.85
CA ARG A 57 6.78 9.60 3.70
C ARG A 57 5.47 9.57 2.91
N ASP A 58 5.44 10.26 1.78
CA ASP A 58 4.27 10.34 0.92
C ASP A 58 4.43 9.37 -0.24
N VAL A 59 3.41 8.55 -0.47
CA VAL A 59 3.43 7.48 -1.47
C VAL A 59 2.14 7.45 -2.27
N GLU A 60 2.25 6.97 -3.50
CA GLU A 60 1.09 6.61 -4.33
C GLU A 60 0.88 5.10 -4.27
N VAL A 61 -0.37 4.66 -4.14
CA VAL A 61 -0.75 3.23 -4.17
C VAL A 61 -1.67 2.98 -5.35
N VAL A 62 -1.25 2.05 -6.22
CA VAL A 62 -1.97 1.68 -7.44
C VAL A 62 -2.16 0.17 -7.49
N LYS A 63 -3.37 -0.30 -7.80
CA LYS A 63 -3.63 -1.71 -8.06
C LYS A 63 -2.85 -2.18 -9.29
N ALA A 64 -2.09 -3.26 -9.16
CA ALA A 64 -1.44 -3.88 -10.32
C ALA A 64 -2.50 -4.51 -11.24
N PRO A 65 -2.28 -4.51 -12.56
CA PRO A 65 -3.19 -5.14 -13.52
C PRO A 65 -3.37 -6.64 -13.30
#